data_AF-A0A9E0N0Q3-F1
#
_entry.id   AF-A0A9E0N0Q3-F1
#
_cell.length_a   1.000
_cell.length_b   1.000
_cell.length_c   1.000
_cell.angle_alpha   90.00
_cell.angle_beta   90.00
_cell.angle_gamma   90.00
#
_symmetry.space_group_name_H-M   'P 1'
#
loop_
_entity.id
_entity.type
_entity.pdbx_description
1 polymer ?
#
loop_
_entity_poly.entity_id
_entity_poly.type
_entity_poly.pdbx_seq_one_letter_code
_entity_poly.pdbx_strand_id
1 'polypeptide(L)'
;MAQRIEFLDACAPDLAKAVADWQSWLKFEKNLSRHSFRAYTADVGQFLSFLSQHNEESISLNHLSDATLADFRSWLSRKSMDGLSASSRARSLSGVKNFLTYLDKQGIMHNAAIRIVRTPKLAHKLPRPMEIPQAFRLVENQTDDG
;
A
#
# COMPACT_ATOMS: atom_id res chain seq x y z
N MET A 1 7.83 -7.60 16.12
CA MET A 1 6.67 -6.84 16.62
C MET A 1 6.86 -5.31 16.54
N ALA A 2 8.05 -4.81 16.16
CA ALA A 2 8.41 -3.38 16.26
C ALA A 2 7.90 -2.45 15.15
N GLN A 3 7.47 -2.95 13.98
CA GLN A 3 7.14 -2.08 12.84
C GLN A 3 5.71 -1.50 12.83
N ARG A 4 4.86 -1.85 13.80
CA ARG A 4 3.41 -1.55 13.75
C ARG A 4 3.05 -0.18 14.35
N ILE A 5 3.96 0.47 15.08
CA ILE A 5 3.61 1.60 15.96
C ILE A 5 4.20 2.94 15.50
N GLU A 6 5.35 2.98 14.80
CA GLU A 6 6.08 4.22 14.57
C GLU A 6 5.46 5.21 13.55
N PHE A 7 4.53 4.80 12.70
CA PHE A 7 3.93 5.73 11.72
C PHE A 7 2.58 6.31 12.16
N LEU A 8 1.93 5.78 13.21
CA LEU A 8 0.70 6.38 13.73
C LEU A 8 0.97 7.74 14.37
N ASP A 9 2.17 7.94 14.92
CA ASP A 9 2.60 9.22 15.46
C ASP A 9 2.70 10.31 14.37
N ALA A 10 2.88 9.89 13.11
CA ALA A 10 2.88 10.78 11.95
C ALA A 10 1.46 11.11 11.44
N CYS A 11 0.41 10.52 12.02
CA CYS A 11 -0.97 10.65 11.58
C CYS A 11 -1.80 11.45 12.58
N ALA A 12 -2.62 12.37 12.06
CA ALA A 12 -3.71 12.95 12.85
C ALA A 12 -4.75 11.87 13.24
N PRO A 13 -5.55 12.10 14.30
CA PRO A 13 -6.44 11.07 14.85
C PRO A 13 -7.47 10.50 13.85
N ASP A 14 -7.95 11.34 12.93
CA ASP A 14 -8.88 10.97 11.86
C ASP A 14 -8.25 9.94 10.91
N LEU A 15 -7.02 10.18 10.49
CA LEU A 15 -6.27 9.28 9.63
C LEU A 15 -5.86 8.00 10.38
N ALA A 16 -5.42 8.12 11.63
CA ALA A 16 -5.07 6.97 12.45
C ALA A 16 -6.26 5.99 12.58
N LYS A 17 -7.46 6.52 12.81
CA LYS A 17 -8.70 5.74 12.81
C LYS A 17 -8.95 5.09 11.45
N ALA A 18 -8.86 5.84 10.36
CA ALA A 18 -9.10 5.33 9.01
C ALA A 18 -8.13 4.19 8.62
N VAL A 19 -6.86 4.28 9.05
CA VAL A 19 -5.88 3.20 8.87
C VAL A 19 -6.27 1.96 9.67
N ALA A 20 -6.73 2.11 10.92
CA ALA A 20 -7.16 0.99 11.75
C ALA A 20 -8.39 0.27 11.16
N ASP A 21 -9.35 1.03 10.65
CA ASP A 21 -10.55 0.51 9.99
C ASP A 21 -10.18 -0.25 8.71
N TRP A 22 -9.29 0.33 7.88
CA TRP A 22 -8.75 -0.35 6.70
C TRP A 22 -7.99 -1.63 7.04
N GLN A 23 -7.17 -1.65 8.09
CA GLN A 23 -6.48 -2.86 8.52
C GLN A 23 -7.45 -3.96 8.94
N SER A 24 -8.55 -3.59 9.61
CA SER A 24 -9.61 -4.52 9.98
C SER A 24 -10.31 -5.06 8.74
N TRP A 25 -10.66 -4.18 7.79
CA TRP A 25 -11.23 -4.54 6.49
C TRP A 25 -10.35 -5.52 5.71
N LEU A 26 -9.03 -5.29 5.65
CA LEU A 26 -8.09 -6.19 4.99
C LEU A 26 -8.10 -7.61 5.57
N LYS A 27 -8.24 -7.73 6.89
CA LYS A 27 -8.21 -9.01 7.61
C LYS A 27 -9.53 -9.74 7.50
N PHE A 28 -10.64 -9.06 7.78
CA PHE A 28 -11.93 -9.72 7.99
C PHE A 28 -12.77 -9.78 6.72
N GLU A 29 -12.73 -8.74 5.90
CA GLU A 29 -13.54 -8.69 4.67
C GLU A 29 -12.78 -9.16 3.44
N LYS A 30 -11.52 -8.74 3.30
CA LYS A 30 -10.67 -9.18 2.18
C LYS A 30 -9.96 -10.50 2.42
N ASN A 31 -9.94 -10.98 3.66
CA ASN A 31 -9.25 -12.21 4.09
C ASN A 31 -7.83 -12.33 3.50
N LEU A 32 -7.07 -11.23 3.51
CA LEU A 32 -5.73 -11.23 2.93
C LEU A 32 -4.80 -12.17 3.69
N SER A 33 -3.90 -12.83 2.94
CA SER A 33 -2.81 -13.60 3.55
C SER A 33 -2.01 -12.72 4.51
N ARG A 34 -1.42 -13.34 5.55
CA ARG A 34 -0.56 -12.64 6.51
C ARG A 34 0.57 -11.89 5.83
N HIS A 35 1.11 -12.42 4.74
CA HIS A 35 2.18 -11.79 3.97
C HIS A 35 1.68 -10.54 3.24
N SER A 36 0.58 -10.64 2.49
CA SER A 36 -0.02 -9.53 1.77
C SER A 36 -0.49 -8.41 2.71
N PHE A 37 -1.11 -8.78 3.84
CA PHE A 37 -1.49 -7.83 4.89
C PHE A 37 -0.28 -7.03 5.38
N ARG A 38 0.79 -7.71 5.79
CA ARG A 38 2.02 -7.06 6.29
C ARG A 38 2.61 -6.14 5.23
N ALA A 39 2.76 -6.62 4.00
CA ALA A 39 3.32 -5.85 2.90
C ALA A 39 2.53 -4.56 2.66
N TYR A 40 1.20 -4.63 2.55
CA TYR A 40 0.38 -3.46 2.29
C TYR A 40 0.41 -2.48 3.45
N THR A 41 0.29 -2.97 4.69
CA THR A 41 0.36 -2.09 5.86
C THR A 41 1.71 -1.37 5.99
N ALA A 42 2.81 -2.07 5.67
CA ALA A 42 4.14 -1.46 5.68
C ALA A 42 4.30 -0.42 4.57
N ASP A 43 3.81 -0.70 3.35
CA ASP A 43 3.90 0.25 2.25
C ASP A 43 3.09 1.52 2.52
N VAL A 44 1.89 1.39 3.07
CA VAL A 44 1.05 2.54 3.47
C VAL A 44 1.72 3.32 4.58
N GLY A 45 2.21 2.66 5.64
CA GLY A 45 2.94 3.34 6.71
C GLY A 45 4.13 4.15 6.20
N GLN A 46 4.94 3.56 5.31
CA GLN A 46 6.07 4.26 4.69
C GLN A 46 5.66 5.46 3.84
N PHE A 47 4.49 5.42 3.19
CA PHE A 47 3.97 6.55 2.43
C PHE A 47 3.50 7.67 3.36
N LEU A 48 2.77 7.35 4.42
CA LEU A 48 2.30 8.33 5.40
C LEU A 48 3.46 9.00 6.13
N SER A 49 4.46 8.23 6.56
CA SER A 49 5.69 8.78 7.14
C SER A 49 6.45 9.68 6.16
N PHE A 50 6.49 9.31 4.88
CA PHE A 50 7.10 10.17 3.85
C PHE A 50 6.37 11.49 3.71
N LEU A 51 5.03 11.48 3.61
CA LEU A 51 4.24 12.71 3.50
C LEU A 51 4.41 13.60 4.73
N SER A 52 4.41 13.01 5.93
CA SER A 52 4.63 13.76 7.17
C SER A 52 5.98 14.44 7.21
N GLN A 53 7.04 13.73 6.80
CA GLN A 53 8.38 14.30 6.68
C GLN A 53 8.47 15.36 5.57
N HIS A 54 7.71 15.18 4.48
CA HIS A 54 7.73 16.10 3.35
C HIS A 54 7.03 17.43 3.66
N ASN A 55 5.97 17.39 4.46
CA ASN A 55 5.18 18.55 4.84
C ASN A 55 5.57 19.14 6.20
N GLU A 56 6.48 18.48 6.94
CA GLU A 56 6.90 18.84 8.30
C GLU A 56 5.74 18.91 9.31
N GLU A 57 4.70 18.10 9.10
CA GLU A 57 3.48 18.09 9.92
C GLU A 57 2.86 16.69 10.04
N SER A 58 1.92 16.53 10.97
CA SER A 58 1.10 15.32 11.06
C SER A 58 0.08 15.26 9.92
N ILE A 59 -0.01 14.11 9.26
CA ILE A 59 -0.87 13.94 8.08
C ILE A 59 -2.29 13.57 8.51
N SER A 60 -3.27 14.26 7.94
CA SER A 60 -4.71 14.01 8.15
C SER A 60 -5.37 13.50 6.86
N LEU A 61 -6.67 13.19 6.92
CA LEU A 61 -7.42 12.82 5.72
C LEU A 61 -7.48 13.95 4.68
N ASN A 62 -7.46 15.22 5.11
CA ASN A 62 -7.44 16.37 4.21
C ASN A 62 -6.12 16.42 3.43
N HIS A 63 -4.99 16.30 4.12
CA HIS A 63 -3.67 16.23 3.48
C HIS A 63 -3.57 15.08 2.46
N LEU A 64 -4.17 13.93 2.76
CA LEU A 64 -4.25 12.81 1.82
C LEU A 64 -5.20 13.07 0.64
N SER A 65 -6.26 13.85 0.83
CA SER A 65 -7.17 14.26 -0.25
C SER A 65 -6.48 15.22 -1.21
N ASP A 66 -5.68 16.13 -0.66
CA ASP A 66 -4.95 17.16 -1.40
C ASP A 66 -3.63 16.63 -2.00
N ALA A 67 -3.17 15.45 -1.58
CA ALA A 67 -1.94 14.83 -2.07
C ALA A 67 -1.95 14.74 -3.61
N THR A 68 -0.94 15.35 -4.22
CA THR A 68 -0.84 15.56 -5.65
C THR A 68 -0.06 14.44 -6.33
N LEU A 69 -0.11 14.39 -7.67
CA LEU A 69 0.72 13.50 -8.46
C LEU A 69 2.23 13.71 -8.22
N ALA A 70 2.64 14.93 -7.85
CA ALA A 70 4.03 15.22 -7.53
C ALA A 70 4.46 14.48 -6.25
N ASP A 71 3.62 14.44 -5.22
CA ASP A 71 3.91 13.78 -3.95
C ASP A 71 4.13 12.27 -4.13
N PHE A 72 3.26 11.61 -4.91
CA PHE A 72 3.43 10.21 -5.25
C PHE A 72 4.73 9.95 -6.03
N ARG A 73 5.10 10.86 -6.95
CA ARG A 73 6.35 10.73 -7.72
C ARG A 73 7.57 10.95 -6.84
N SER A 74 7.53 11.93 -5.96
CA SER A 74 8.58 12.22 -4.98
C SER A 74 8.82 11.00 -4.06
N TRP A 75 7.74 10.38 -3.57
CA TRP A 75 7.85 9.15 -2.78
C TRP A 75 8.48 7.99 -3.56
N LEU A 76 8.03 7.75 -4.80
CA LEU A 76 8.60 6.69 -5.65
C LEU A 76 10.05 6.96 -6.04
N SER A 77 10.40 8.23 -6.23
CA SER A 77 11.79 8.66 -6.48
C SER A 77 12.66 8.38 -5.27
N ARG A 78 12.21 8.75 -4.06
CA ARG A 78 12.91 8.43 -2.79
C ARG A 78 13.15 6.93 -2.66
N LYS A 79 12.11 6.11 -2.86
CA LYS A 79 12.27 4.64 -2.86
C LYS A 79 13.26 4.13 -3.91
N SER A 80 13.36 4.80 -5.07
CA SER A 80 14.36 4.46 -6.09
C SER A 80 15.77 4.78 -5.62
N MET A 81 15.97 5.92 -4.97
CA MET A 81 17.25 6.32 -4.39
C MET A 81 17.68 5.38 -3.25
N ASP A 82 16.71 4.87 -2.49
CA ASP A 82 16.93 3.85 -1.45
C ASP A 82 17.21 2.43 -2.04
N GLY A 83 17.36 2.31 -3.37
CA GLY A 83 17.77 1.08 -4.05
C GLY A 83 16.65 0.07 -4.31
N LEU A 84 15.37 0.41 -4.09
CA LEU A 84 14.27 -0.52 -4.36
C LEU A 84 14.11 -0.75 -5.87
N SER A 85 14.00 -2.02 -6.24
CA SER A 85 13.70 -2.44 -7.61
C SER A 85 12.37 -1.87 -8.13
N ALA A 86 12.24 -1.78 -9.46
CA ALA A 86 11.00 -1.32 -10.09
C ALA A 86 9.77 -2.16 -9.68
N SER A 87 9.93 -3.49 -9.50
CA SER A 87 8.86 -4.38 -9.04
C SER A 87 8.45 -4.08 -7.59
N SER A 88 9.41 -3.84 -6.69
CA SER A 88 9.15 -3.47 -5.30
C SER A 88 8.46 -2.11 -5.19
N ARG A 89 8.84 -1.14 -6.02
CA ARG A 89 8.16 0.17 -6.09
C ARG A 89 6.74 0.05 -6.63
N ALA A 90 6.52 -0.76 -7.68
CA ALA A 90 5.19 -1.03 -8.22
C ALA A 90 4.28 -1.69 -7.17
N ARG A 91 4.78 -2.69 -6.44
CA ARG A 91 4.08 -3.34 -5.33
C ARG A 91 3.72 -2.33 -4.22
N SER A 92 4.68 -1.47 -3.85
CA SER A 92 4.46 -0.43 -2.85
C SER A 92 3.31 0.51 -3.24
N LEU A 93 3.30 0.95 -4.51
CA LEU A 93 2.23 1.78 -5.02
C LEU A 93 0.88 1.06 -5.02
N SER A 94 0.85 -0.24 -5.29
CA SER A 94 -0.39 -1.03 -5.21
C SER A 94 -0.98 -1.07 -3.80
N GLY A 95 -0.13 -1.14 -2.76
CA GLY A 95 -0.57 -1.04 -1.36
C GLY A 95 -1.23 0.31 -1.05
N VAL A 96 -0.58 1.41 -1.44
CA VAL A 96 -1.11 2.77 -1.28
C VAL A 96 -2.42 2.95 -2.06
N LYS A 97 -2.48 2.48 -3.30
CA LYS A 97 -3.70 2.52 -4.12
C LYS A 97 -4.85 1.76 -3.47
N ASN A 98 -4.56 0.61 -2.86
CA ASN A 98 -5.58 -0.18 -2.17
C ASN A 98 -6.20 0.61 -1.01
N PHE A 99 -5.37 1.27 -0.19
CA PHE A 99 -5.83 2.08 0.94
C PHE A 99 -6.68 3.28 0.49
N LEU A 100 -6.18 4.09 -0.44
CA LEU A 100 -6.91 5.25 -0.94
C LEU A 100 -8.22 4.86 -1.66
N THR A 101 -8.23 3.74 -2.40
CA THR A 101 -9.46 3.21 -3.01
C THR A 101 -10.46 2.73 -1.96
N TYR A 102 -9.98 2.17 -0.84
CA TYR A 102 -10.84 1.83 0.28
C TYR A 102 -11.50 3.09 0.86
N LEU A 103 -10.74 4.15 1.11
CA LEU A 103 -11.27 5.40 1.67
C LEU A 103 -12.32 6.05 0.75
N ASP A 104 -12.08 6.05 -0.56
CA ASP A 104 -13.03 6.53 -1.58
C ASP A 104 -14.33 5.71 -1.55
N LYS A 105 -14.23 4.38 -1.47
CA LYS A 105 -15.39 3.48 -1.39
C LYS A 105 -16.20 3.62 -0.10
N GLN A 106 -15.56 3.98 0.99
CA GLN A 106 -16.24 4.25 2.27
C GLN A 106 -16.81 5.68 2.34
N GLY A 107 -16.62 6.50 1.30
CA GLY A 107 -17.04 7.91 1.29
C GLY A 107 -16.27 8.77 2.29
N ILE A 108 -15.11 8.31 2.76
CA ILE A 108 -14.31 9.00 3.78
C ILE A 108 -13.53 10.17 3.15
N MET A 109 -12.96 9.95 1.97
CA MET A 109 -12.24 11.00 1.25
C MET A 109 -12.10 10.66 -0.23
N HIS A 110 -11.89 11.68 -1.07
CA HIS A 110 -11.61 11.52 -2.50
C HIS A 110 -10.26 12.14 -2.86
N ASN A 111 -9.44 11.43 -3.63
CA ASN A 111 -8.22 11.96 -4.21
C ASN A 111 -8.19 11.65 -5.71
N ALA A 112 -8.27 12.67 -6.56
CA ALA A 112 -8.29 12.50 -8.01
C ALA A 112 -6.94 12.05 -8.60
N ALA A 113 -5.82 12.35 -7.93
CA ALA A 113 -4.48 12.02 -8.39
C ALA A 113 -4.25 10.50 -8.42
N ILE A 114 -4.91 9.71 -7.56
CA ILE A 114 -4.73 8.26 -7.53
C ILE A 114 -5.01 7.57 -8.88
N ARG A 115 -5.99 8.08 -9.63
CA ARG A 115 -6.36 7.54 -10.95
C ARG A 115 -5.30 7.86 -12.01
N ILE A 116 -4.52 8.90 -11.79
CA ILE A 116 -3.54 9.44 -12.74
C ILE A 116 -2.13 8.89 -12.47
N VAL A 117 -1.80 8.55 -11.22
CA VAL A 117 -0.50 7.98 -10.84
C VAL A 117 -0.29 6.65 -11.57
N ARG A 118 0.49 6.68 -12.66
CA ARG A 118 0.87 5.49 -13.42
C ARG A 118 1.94 4.72 -12.65
N THR A 119 1.66 3.45 -12.39
CA THR A 119 2.70 2.51 -11.97
C THR A 119 3.76 2.45 -13.09
N PRO A 120 5.08 2.46 -12.79
CA PRO A 120 6.08 2.23 -13.82
C PRO A 120 5.69 0.94 -14.55
N LYS A 121 5.64 1.00 -15.90
CA LYS A 121 5.12 -0.09 -16.75
C LYS A 121 5.94 -1.37 -16.53
N LEU A 122 5.60 -2.18 -15.52
CA LEU A 122 5.54 -3.61 -15.71
C LEU A 122 4.36 -3.85 -16.64
N ALA A 123 4.53 -4.69 -17.67
CA ALA A 123 3.48 -5.06 -18.60
C ALA A 123 2.21 -5.51 -17.84
N HIS A 124 1.25 -4.60 -17.67
CA HIS A 124 0.10 -4.84 -16.82
C HIS A 124 -1.04 -5.41 -17.67
N LYS A 125 -1.27 -6.71 -17.48
CA LYS A 125 -2.65 -7.20 -17.48
C LYS A 125 -3.42 -6.36 -16.45
N LEU A 126 -4.57 -5.85 -16.89
CA LEU A 126 -5.54 -5.13 -16.07
C LEU A 126 -5.75 -5.83 -14.72
N PRO A 127 -6.00 -5.10 -13.62
CA PRO A 127 -6.47 -5.73 -12.39
C PRO A 127 -7.84 -6.35 -12.70
N ARG A 128 -7.86 -7.66 -12.92
CA ARG A 128 -9.09 -8.46 -12.82
C ARG A 128 -9.65 -8.26 -11.42
N PRO A 129 -10.97 -8.19 -11.22
CA PRO A 129 -11.55 -8.30 -9.87
C PRO A 129 -10.89 -9.52 -9.23
N MET A 130 -10.26 -9.34 -8.07
CA MET A 130 -9.26 -10.28 -7.53
C MET A 130 -9.78 -11.72 -7.55
N GLU A 131 -9.41 -12.47 -8.59
CA GLU A 131 -9.36 -13.91 -8.50
C GLU A 131 -8.21 -14.22 -7.57
N ILE A 132 -8.54 -14.96 -6.51
CA ILE A 132 -7.60 -15.46 -5.53
C ILE A 132 -6.40 -16.05 -6.27
N PRO A 133 -5.16 -15.59 -6.02
CA PRO A 133 -4.00 -16.26 -6.57
C PRO A 133 -3.91 -17.63 -5.90
N GLN A 134 -4.32 -18.66 -6.63
CA GLN A 134 -3.93 -20.03 -6.39
C GLN A 134 -2.39 -20.04 -6.29
N ALA A 135 -1.87 -20.24 -5.08
CA ALA A 135 -0.47 -20.53 -4.88
C ALA A 135 -0.22 -21.98 -5.35
N PHE A 136 -0.11 -22.19 -6.66
CA PHE A 136 0.36 -23.47 -7.19
C PHE A 136 1.89 -23.54 -7.18
N ARG A 137 2.32 -24.45 -6.30
CA ARG A 137 3.55 -25.28 -6.26
C ARG A 137 4.49 -25.19 -7.46
N LEU A 138 5.79 -25.15 -7.16
CA LEU A 138 6.77 -25.93 -7.92
C LEU A 138 7.07 -27.23 -7.18
N VAL A 139 7.29 -28.27 -7.95
CA VAL A 139 7.19 -29.70 -7.67
C VAL A 139 8.41 -30.38 -8.33
N GLU A 140 8.81 -31.53 -7.76
CA GLU A 140 9.64 -32.63 -8.34
C GLU A 140 11.16 -32.50 -8.35
N ASN A 141 11.96 -33.57 -8.22
CA ASN A 141 11.75 -35.03 -8.00
C ASN A 141 13.07 -35.56 -7.38
N GLN A 142 13.10 -36.64 -6.59
CA GLN A 142 13.34 -38.02 -7.07
C GLN A 142 13.22 -38.94 -5.82
N THR A 143 12.30 -39.93 -5.82
CA THR A 143 12.56 -41.40 -5.85
C THR A 143 13.56 -41.85 -4.76
N ASP A 144 13.32 -42.84 -3.92
CA ASP A 144 12.68 -44.13 -4.14
C ASP A 144 12.54 -44.86 -2.78
N ASP A 145 11.73 -45.91 -2.78
CA ASP A 145 11.27 -46.75 -1.68
C ASP A 145 12.35 -47.45 -0.82
N GLY A 146 11.98 -47.89 0.40
CA GLY A 146 12.64 -48.99 1.12
C GLY A 146 12.85 -48.78 2.61
#